data_AF-A0A423X7X2-F1
#
_entry.id   AF-A0A423X7X2-F1
#
_cell.length_a   1.000
_cell.length_b   1.000
_cell.length_c   1.000
_cell.angle_alpha   90.00
_cell.angle_beta   90.00
_cell.angle_gamma   90.00
#
_symmetry.space_group_name_H-M   'P 1'
#
loop_
_entity.id
_entity.type
_entity.pdbx_description
1 polymer ?
#
loop_
_entity_poly.entity_id
_entity_poly.type
_entity_poly.pdbx_seq_one_letter_code
_entity_poly.pdbx_strand_id
1 'polypeptide(L)'
;MPPSPAGGTTDVSINIPGLLESYKLKSTPDEDQSGSNAGSRGLPLSFNDLPSRAQYLILNELMRQHSSETAVLLTTLPIPAEGTCESEAASVAYLSDVEVLCHDLPPTLLVLSNNMTVTVSL
;
A
#
# COMPACT_ATOMS: atom_id res chain seq x y z
N MET A 1 -9.48 -43.99 -22.45
CA MET A 1 -8.69 -43.18 -21.51
C MET A 1 -9.21 -41.75 -21.59
N PRO A 2 -9.85 -41.21 -20.53
CA PRO A 2 -10.30 -39.83 -20.52
C PRO A 2 -9.12 -38.87 -20.25
N PRO A 3 -9.15 -37.63 -20.76
CA PRO A 3 -8.15 -36.61 -20.41
C PRO A 3 -8.44 -36.04 -19.01
N SER A 4 -7.39 -35.92 -18.18
CA SER A 4 -7.43 -35.22 -16.88
C SER A 4 -7.74 -33.72 -17.05
N PRO A 5 -8.49 -33.10 -16.13
CA PRO A 5 -8.82 -31.69 -16.21
C PRO A 5 -7.63 -30.81 -15.80
N ALA A 6 -7.54 -29.67 -16.49
CA ALA A 6 -6.53 -28.62 -16.33
C ALA A 6 -6.46 -28.09 -14.89
N GLY A 7 -5.24 -27.85 -14.41
CA GLY A 7 -4.97 -27.17 -13.15
C GLY A 7 -5.55 -25.76 -13.22
N GLY A 8 -6.56 -25.52 -12.37
CA GLY A 8 -7.16 -24.21 -12.20
C GLY A 8 -6.12 -23.22 -11.71
N THR A 9 -5.92 -22.16 -12.49
CA THR A 9 -5.32 -20.91 -12.03
C THR A 9 -6.18 -20.40 -10.90
N THR A 10 -5.71 -20.54 -9.66
CA THR A 10 -6.32 -19.88 -8.51
C THR A 10 -6.06 -18.39 -8.65
N ASP A 11 -7.04 -17.66 -9.18
CA ASP A 11 -7.13 -16.21 -8.99
C ASP A 11 -7.12 -15.96 -7.49
N VAL A 12 -6.00 -15.45 -6.99
CA VAL A 12 -5.90 -14.98 -5.61
C VAL A 12 -6.66 -13.66 -5.56
N SER A 13 -7.96 -13.74 -5.33
CA SER A 13 -8.78 -12.55 -5.08
C SER A 13 -8.35 -11.95 -3.74
N ILE A 14 -7.62 -10.83 -3.77
CA ILE A 14 -7.24 -10.10 -2.56
C ILE A 14 -8.52 -9.47 -1.98
N ASN A 15 -8.98 -10.01 -0.86
CA ASN A 15 -10.14 -9.49 -0.14
C ASN A 15 -9.71 -8.27 0.69
N ILE A 16 -9.69 -7.11 0.03
CA ILE A 16 -9.34 -5.82 0.63
C ILE A 16 -10.18 -5.52 1.89
N PRO A 17 -11.50 -5.79 1.93
CA PRO A 17 -12.30 -5.65 3.16
C PRO A 17 -11.79 -6.51 4.33
N GLY A 18 -11.42 -7.77 4.09
CA GLY A 18 -10.93 -8.68 5.13
C GLY A 18 -9.58 -8.25 5.70
N LEU A 19 -8.72 -7.66 4.87
CA LEU A 19 -7.48 -7.04 5.32
C LEU A 19 -7.77 -5.87 6.28
N LEU A 20 -8.69 -4.97 5.91
CA LEU A 20 -9.09 -3.83 6.75
C LEU A 20 -9.63 -4.28 8.13
N GLU A 21 -10.41 -5.35 8.17
CA GLU A 21 -10.95 -5.92 9.42
C GLU A 21 -9.83 -6.45 10.33
N SER A 22 -8.83 -7.12 9.75
CA SER A 22 -7.70 -7.68 10.51
C SER A 22 -6.84 -6.60 11.20
N TYR A 23 -6.74 -5.40 10.60
CA TYR A 23 -6.06 -4.26 11.20
C TYR A 23 -6.84 -3.65 12.38
N LYS A 24 -8.17 -3.78 12.40
CA LYS A 24 -9.02 -3.27 13.49
C LYS A 24 -8.92 -4.12 14.77
N LEU A 25 -8.53 -5.38 14.64
CA LEU A 25 -8.53 -6.35 15.74
C LEU A 25 -7.17 -6.52 16.44
N LYS A 26 -6.09 -5.87 15.96
CA LYS A 26 -4.76 -5.99 16.56
C LYS A 26 -4.44 -4.89 17.59
N SER A 27 -5.46 -4.39 18.28
CA SER A 27 -5.32 -3.72 19.58
C SER A 27 -5.28 -4.81 20.65
N THR A 28 -4.10 -5.09 21.21
CA THR A 28 -3.93 -6.01 22.34
C THR A 28 -4.77 -5.56 23.54
N PRO A 29 -5.53 -6.45 24.19
CA PRO A 29 -6.20 -6.13 25.45
C PRO A 29 -5.24 -6.42 26.60
N ASP A 30 -4.72 -5.38 27.23
CA ASP A 30 -4.37 -5.43 28.64
C ASP A 30 -5.42 -4.62 29.40
N GLU A 31 -5.97 -5.25 30.42
CA GLU A 31 -7.20 -4.88 31.12
C GLU A 31 -7.09 -3.55 31.87
N ASP A 32 -8.03 -2.62 31.63
CA ASP A 32 -8.76 -1.97 32.72
C ASP A 32 -10.05 -1.29 32.22
N GLN A 33 -11.15 -1.59 32.90
CA GLN A 33 -12.48 -1.06 32.63
C GLN A 33 -12.54 0.45 32.90
N SER A 34 -12.62 1.24 31.84
CA SER A 34 -13.34 2.51 31.86
C SER A 34 -13.80 2.83 30.46
N GLY A 35 -15.12 2.75 30.25
CA GLY A 35 -15.77 3.16 29.01
C GLY A 35 -15.44 4.62 28.71
N SER A 36 -14.40 4.83 27.93
CA SER A 36 -14.16 6.11 27.28
C SER A 36 -14.61 5.95 25.84
N ASN A 37 -15.79 6.52 25.59
CA ASN A 37 -16.17 7.05 24.30
C ASN A 37 -15.14 8.16 23.98
N ALA A 38 -13.91 7.76 23.65
CA ALA A 38 -12.86 8.63 23.19
C ALA A 38 -13.23 8.99 21.76
N GLY A 39 -14.20 9.90 21.64
CA GLY A 39 -14.32 10.72 20.46
C GLY A 39 -12.93 11.12 20.04
N SER A 40 -12.60 10.86 18.78
CA SER A 40 -11.41 11.35 18.09
C SER A 40 -11.32 12.86 18.30
N ARG A 41 -10.82 13.28 19.46
CA ARG A 41 -10.41 14.64 19.74
C ARG A 41 -9.17 14.77 18.90
N GLY A 42 -9.31 15.44 17.75
CA GLY A 42 -8.28 15.56 16.73
C GLY A 42 -6.91 15.79 17.36
N LEU A 43 -6.14 14.71 17.52
CA LEU A 43 -4.71 14.84 17.59
C LEU A 43 -4.28 15.40 16.24
N PRO A 44 -3.36 16.36 16.18
CA PRO A 44 -2.81 16.83 14.93
C PRO A 44 -1.98 15.70 14.32
N LEU A 45 -2.65 14.77 13.65
CA LEU A 45 -2.04 13.70 12.87
C LEU A 45 -1.58 14.32 11.56
N SER A 46 -0.26 14.40 11.37
CA SER A 46 0.32 14.73 10.09
C SER A 46 0.27 13.49 9.18
N PHE A 47 0.33 13.71 7.88
CA PHE A 47 0.51 12.63 6.90
C PHE A 47 1.72 11.74 7.25
N ASN A 48 2.82 12.36 7.71
CA ASN A 48 4.06 11.65 8.05
C ASN A 48 3.95 10.80 9.33
N ASP A 49 2.92 11.02 10.16
CA ASP A 49 2.69 10.25 11.39
C ASP A 49 1.86 8.98 11.12
N LEU A 50 1.34 8.83 9.90
CA LEU A 50 0.52 7.69 9.50
C LEU A 50 1.38 6.47 9.15
N PRO A 51 0.87 5.24 9.34
CA PRO A 51 1.49 4.04 8.77
C PRO A 51 1.68 4.16 7.25
N SER A 52 2.75 3.55 6.71
CA SER A 52 3.11 3.61 5.27
C SER A 52 1.93 3.27 4.36
N ARG A 53 1.20 2.21 4.69
CA ARG A 53 0.04 1.78 3.90
C ARG A 53 -1.09 2.81 3.86
N ALA A 54 -1.30 3.56 4.94
CA ALA A 54 -2.27 4.66 4.96
C ALA A 54 -1.79 5.84 4.11
N GLN A 55 -0.49 6.14 4.14
CA GLN A 55 0.12 7.14 3.26
C GLN A 55 -0.04 6.76 1.78
N TYR A 56 0.18 5.50 1.42
CA TYR A 56 -0.02 5.01 0.04
C TYR A 56 -1.45 5.11 -0.44
N LEU A 57 -2.44 4.86 0.41
CA LEU A 57 -3.85 5.06 0.07
C LEU A 57 -4.17 6.52 -0.25
N ILE A 58 -3.68 7.44 0.58
CA ILE A 58 -3.87 8.88 0.36
C ILE A 58 -3.20 9.31 -0.96
N LEU A 59 -1.96 8.88 -1.20
CA LEU A 59 -1.25 9.18 -2.45
C LEU A 59 -1.95 8.58 -3.67
N ASN A 60 -2.39 7.33 -3.59
CA ASN A 60 -3.14 6.68 -4.66
C ASN A 60 -4.39 7.47 -5.02
N GLU A 61 -5.19 7.87 -4.02
CA GLU A 61 -6.40 8.65 -4.26
C GLU A 61 -6.10 10.01 -4.91
N LEU A 62 -5.06 10.71 -4.47
CA LEU A 62 -4.62 11.95 -5.12
C LEU A 62 -4.17 11.72 -6.57
N MET A 63 -3.41 10.66 -6.82
CA MET A 63 -2.96 10.31 -8.17
C MET A 63 -4.16 9.98 -9.08
N ARG A 64 -5.16 9.23 -8.59
CA ARG A 64 -6.39 8.91 -9.32
C ARG A 64 -7.21 10.16 -9.64
N GLN A 65 -7.42 11.03 -8.65
CA GLN A 65 -8.22 12.26 -8.81
C GLN A 65 -7.62 13.24 -9.83
N HIS A 66 -6.29 13.28 -9.95
CA HIS A 66 -5.60 14.29 -10.76
C HIS A 66 -4.98 13.75 -12.05
N SER A 67 -4.99 12.43 -12.26
CA SER A 67 -4.30 11.81 -13.40
C SER A 67 -5.20 10.96 -14.28
N SER A 68 -6.52 11.03 -14.14
CA SER A 68 -7.45 10.16 -14.87
C SER A 68 -7.37 10.25 -16.41
N GLU A 69 -6.99 11.42 -16.95
CA GLU A 69 -6.86 11.65 -18.40
C GLU A 69 -5.41 11.65 -18.90
N THR A 70 -4.44 11.15 -18.10
CA THR A 70 -3.05 11.09 -18.53
C THR A 70 -2.74 9.79 -19.26
N ALA A 71 -1.85 9.86 -20.26
CA ALA A 71 -1.40 8.67 -20.98
C ALA A 71 -0.49 7.77 -20.12
N VAL A 72 0.35 8.39 -19.28
CA VAL A 72 1.31 7.73 -18.40
C VAL A 72 1.48 8.56 -17.13
N LEU A 73 1.62 7.90 -15.99
CA LEU A 73 2.01 8.50 -14.72
C LEU A 73 3.45 8.11 -14.36
N LEU A 74 4.29 9.08 -14.03
CA LEU A 74 5.62 8.84 -13.45
C LEU A 74 5.57 9.18 -11.98
N THR A 75 6.01 8.25 -11.13
CA THR A 75 6.15 8.50 -9.69
C THR A 75 7.35 7.74 -9.14
N THR A 76 7.74 8.05 -7.90
CA THR A 76 8.86 7.37 -7.25
C THR A 76 8.45 5.99 -6.77
N LEU A 77 9.35 5.02 -6.94
CA LEU A 77 9.19 3.70 -6.34
C LEU A 77 9.51 3.80 -4.84
N PRO A 78 8.61 3.35 -3.94
CA PRO A 78 8.93 3.26 -2.52
C PRO A 78 10.15 2.38 -2.27
N ILE A 79 11.09 2.85 -1.45
CA ILE A 79 12.30 2.10 -1.14
C ILE A 79 11.93 0.93 -0.21
N PRO A 80 12.24 -0.33 -0.56
CA PRO A 80 12.01 -1.46 0.33
C PRO A 80 12.92 -1.37 1.57
N ALA A 81 12.49 -1.94 2.69
CA ALA A 81 13.35 -2.07 3.85
C ALA A 81 14.58 -2.94 3.53
N GLU A 82 15.69 -2.71 4.22
CA GLU A 82 16.88 -3.54 4.06
C GLU A 82 16.56 -5.01 4.37
N GLY A 83 17.12 -5.93 3.58
CA GLY A 83 16.87 -7.38 3.73
C GLY A 83 15.50 -7.85 3.24
N THR A 84 14.66 -6.98 2.64
CA THR A 84 13.33 -7.40 2.10
C THR A 84 13.45 -8.57 1.14
N CYS A 85 14.51 -8.62 0.32
CA CYS A 85 14.74 -9.69 -0.65
C CYS A 85 15.18 -11.03 -0.04
N GLU A 86 15.58 -11.05 1.24
CA GLU A 86 16.01 -12.27 1.93
C GLU A 86 14.83 -13.05 2.51
N SER A 87 13.64 -12.43 2.58
CA SER A 87 12.42 -13.00 3.13
C SER A 87 11.28 -12.91 2.12
N GLU A 88 10.74 -14.06 1.74
CA GLU A 88 9.55 -14.13 0.87
C GLU A 88 8.38 -13.35 1.46
N ALA A 89 8.12 -13.50 2.75
CA ALA A 89 7.03 -12.79 3.43
C ALA A 89 7.22 -11.27 3.38
N ALA A 90 8.45 -10.78 3.57
CA ALA A 90 8.75 -9.35 3.47
C ALA A 90 8.62 -8.83 2.03
N SER A 91 9.08 -9.61 1.06
CA SER A 91 8.94 -9.30 -0.38
C SER A 91 7.47 -9.22 -0.79
N VAL A 92 6.64 -10.17 -0.36
CA VAL A 92 5.19 -10.16 -0.63
C VAL A 92 4.52 -8.96 0.03
N ALA A 93 4.88 -8.63 1.27
CA ALA A 93 4.34 -7.46 1.97
C ALA A 93 4.68 -6.15 1.23
N TYR A 94 5.94 -6.00 0.80
CA TYR A 94 6.39 -4.84 0.01
C TYR A 94 5.62 -4.73 -1.31
N LEU A 95 5.51 -5.82 -2.07
CA LEU A 95 4.76 -5.82 -3.33
C LEU A 95 3.28 -5.50 -3.12
N SER A 96 2.68 -6.01 -2.03
CA SER A 96 1.29 -5.72 -1.67
C SER A 96 1.07 -4.24 -1.34
N ASP A 97 2.06 -3.57 -0.75
CA ASP A 97 1.99 -2.14 -0.47
C ASP A 97 2.18 -1.30 -1.74
N VAL A 98 3.07 -1.73 -2.66
CA VAL A 98 3.23 -1.10 -3.98
C VAL A 98 1.96 -1.25 -4.82
N GLU A 99 1.27 -2.41 -4.74
CA GLU A 99 -0.02 -2.63 -5.39
C GLU A 99 -1.09 -1.65 -4.89
N VAL A 100 -1.14 -1.39 -3.57
CA VAL A 100 -2.04 -0.38 -2.99
C VAL A 100 -1.74 1.02 -3.53
N LEU A 101 -0.46 1.38 -3.64
CA LEU A 101 -0.06 2.68 -4.19
C LEU A 101 -0.49 2.84 -5.66
N CYS A 102 -0.44 1.76 -6.45
CA CYS A 102 -0.68 1.78 -7.89
C CYS A 102 -2.10 1.37 -8.32
N HIS A 103 -3.00 1.12 -7.37
CA HIS A 103 -4.33 0.62 -7.66
C HIS A 103 -5.14 1.57 -8.54
N ASP A 104 -5.74 1.06 -9.62
CA ASP A 104 -6.66 1.80 -10.51
C ASP A 104 -6.06 3.13 -11.05
N LEU A 105 -4.78 3.10 -11.40
CA LEU A 105 -4.07 4.19 -12.05
C LEU A 105 -3.90 3.95 -13.57
N PRO A 106 -3.70 5.01 -14.37
CA PRO A 106 -3.16 4.89 -15.72
C PRO A 106 -1.82 4.12 -15.74
N PRO A 107 -1.31 3.73 -16.93
CA PRO A 107 0.01 3.13 -17.05
C PRO A 107 1.07 3.89 -16.24
N THR A 108 1.60 3.25 -15.20
CA THR A 108 2.46 3.91 -14.20
C THR A 108 3.89 3.39 -14.31
N LEU A 109 4.84 4.30 -14.45
CA LEU A 109 6.28 4.01 -14.37
C LEU A 109 6.81 4.45 -13.01
N LEU A 110 7.26 3.47 -12.22
CA LEU A 110 7.89 3.69 -10.93
C LEU A 110 9.40 3.86 -11.10
N VAL A 111 9.93 4.98 -10.63
CA VAL A 111 11.35 5.34 -10.77
C VAL A 111 12.04 5.27 -9.41
N LEU A 112 13.11 4.47 -9.33
CA LEU A 112 14.03 4.46 -8.20
C LEU A 112 15.41 4.90 -8.67
N SER A 113 15.98 5.90 -8.00
CA SER A 113 17.36 6.33 -8.22
C SER A 113 18.19 6.08 -6.96
N ASN A 114 19.34 5.44 -7.12
CA ASN A 114 20.29 5.24 -6.02
C ASN A 114 21.00 6.55 -5.61
N ASN A 115 20.90 7.59 -6.45
CA ASN A 115 21.50 8.89 -6.20
C ASN A 115 20.50 10.00 -6.50
N MET A 116 20.35 10.96 -5.58
CA MET A 116 19.59 12.17 -5.82
C MET A 116 20.33 13.05 -6.83
N THR A 117 19.73 13.26 -8.00
CA THR A 117 20.28 14.16 -9.02
C THR A 117 19.34 15.34 -9.17
N VAL A 118 19.78 16.54 -8.77
CA VAL A 118 19.05 17.79 -8.97
C VAL A 118 19.56 18.45 -10.24
N THR A 119 18.74 18.48 -11.29
CA THR A 119 19.04 19.21 -12.53
C THR A 119 18.42 20.59 -12.45
N VAL A 120 19.24 21.63 -12.56
CA VAL A 120 18.78 23.00 -12.73
C VAL A 120 18.89 23.37 -14.21
N SER A 121 17.75 23.47 -14.89
CA SER A 121 17.63 24.13 -16.18
C SER A 121 16.65 25.27 -15.96
N LEU A 122 17.15 26.50 -16.00
CA LEU A 122 16.40 27.75 -15.83
C LEU A 122 15.94 28.27 -17.18
#